data_AF-A0A507BW87-F1
#
_entry.id   AF-A0A507BW87-F1
#
_cell.length_a   1.000
_cell.length_b   1.000
_cell.length_c   1.000
_cell.angle_alpha   90.00
_cell.angle_beta   90.00
_cell.angle_gamma   90.00
#
_symmetry.space_group_name_H-M   'P 1'
#
loop_
_entity.id
_entity.type
_entity.pdbx_description
1 polymer ?
#
loop_
_entity_poly.entity_id
_entity_poly.type
_entity_poly.pdbx_seq_one_letter_code
_entity_poly.pdbx_strand_id
1 'polypeptide(L)'
;MNSLGRRQMQRCTALLSQYRYDSTTSSSSSKKARKLDVTDKRVAAIRDILYAETTKPTHMPHGLPPQMDVAHIKPVKDTIERAWAVKKMDEKHAIVDEVKRKYTAMRKAMEALQSIDSRLFEGAVANNRIERGTNLHPATSTPDNTTAEGDAQSPQPVLVFPRRLRVPTETPPIKGWKYQLTAPESNSDGKSA
;
A
#
# COMPACT_ATOMS: atom_id res chain seq x y z
N MET A 1 -30.10 37.88 -2.04
CA MET A 1 -28.83 37.42 -2.64
C MET A 1 -28.37 36.18 -1.87
N ASN A 2 -28.84 34.98 -2.22
CA ASN A 2 -28.46 33.73 -1.56
C ASN A 2 -28.81 32.55 -2.47
N SER A 3 -27.87 32.02 -3.26
CA SER A 3 -27.95 30.66 -3.83
C SER A 3 -26.71 30.30 -4.67
N LEU A 4 -25.56 30.09 -4.06
CA LEU A 4 -24.42 29.41 -4.72
C LEU A 4 -23.69 28.56 -3.67
N GLY A 5 -24.22 27.38 -3.40
CA GLY A 5 -23.59 26.48 -2.43
C GLY A 5 -24.08 25.03 -2.42
N ARG A 6 -24.79 24.57 -3.47
CA ARG A 6 -25.33 23.19 -3.52
C ARG A 6 -25.21 22.53 -4.90
N ARG A 7 -24.09 22.69 -5.59
CA ARG A 7 -23.81 21.91 -6.82
C ARG A 7 -22.35 21.53 -6.94
N GLN A 8 -21.82 20.75 -6.00
CA GLN A 8 -20.56 20.03 -6.22
C GLN A 8 -20.48 18.77 -5.33
N MET A 9 -21.57 18.01 -5.22
CA MET A 9 -21.58 16.67 -4.59
C MET A 9 -22.26 15.67 -5.54
N GLN A 10 -21.87 15.71 -6.83
CA GLN A 10 -22.30 14.73 -7.84
C GLN A 10 -21.15 14.39 -8.80
N ARG A 11 -19.92 14.25 -8.30
CA ARG A 11 -18.80 13.70 -9.09
C ARG A 11 -17.79 13.05 -8.16
N CYS A 12 -18.07 11.85 -7.66
CA CYS A 12 -17.09 10.86 -7.17
C CYS A 12 -17.79 9.56 -6.70
N THR A 13 -18.63 8.97 -7.56
CA THR A 13 -19.11 7.58 -7.36
C THR A 13 -19.08 6.88 -8.71
N ALA A 14 -17.89 6.71 -9.28
CA ALA A 14 -17.73 5.99 -10.55
C ALA A 14 -16.30 5.50 -10.77
N LEU A 15 -15.62 4.94 -9.76
CA LEU A 15 -14.36 4.20 -9.96
C LEU A 15 -14.19 3.07 -8.93
N LEU A 16 -15.17 2.17 -8.84
CA LEU A 16 -15.03 0.91 -8.10
C LEU A 16 -15.81 -0.24 -8.77
N SER A 17 -15.86 -0.25 -10.12
CA SER A 17 -16.60 -1.25 -10.90
C SER A 17 -15.74 -1.96 -11.97
N GLN A 18 -14.43 -2.03 -11.80
CA GLN A 18 -13.58 -2.78 -12.72
C GLN A 18 -12.50 -3.59 -11.99
N TYR A 19 -12.92 -4.44 -11.06
CA TYR A 19 -12.26 -5.72 -10.89
C TYR A 19 -13.05 -6.75 -11.71
N ARG A 20 -12.79 -6.77 -13.01
CA ARG A 20 -13.09 -7.93 -13.85
C ARG A 20 -12.08 -9.01 -13.43
N TYR A 21 -12.57 -10.09 -12.86
CA TYR A 21 -11.80 -11.32 -12.78
C TYR A 21 -11.72 -11.91 -14.19
N ASP A 22 -10.55 -11.82 -14.83
CA ASP A 22 -10.24 -12.65 -15.99
C ASP A 22 -10.03 -14.08 -15.50
N SER A 23 -11.06 -14.89 -15.67
CA SER A 23 -11.03 -16.33 -15.45
C SER A 23 -10.45 -17.03 -16.68
N THR A 24 -9.12 -17.00 -16.86
CA THR A 24 -8.44 -17.84 -17.86
C THR A 24 -7.07 -18.31 -17.36
N THR A 25 -7.03 -19.44 -16.64
CA THR A 25 -5.95 -20.42 -16.73
C THR A 25 -6.50 -21.81 -16.41
N SER A 26 -7.16 -22.45 -17.36
CA SER A 26 -7.33 -23.90 -17.35
C SER A 26 -6.02 -24.54 -17.84
N SER A 27 -5.02 -24.63 -16.96
CA SER A 27 -3.89 -25.53 -17.18
C SER A 27 -4.25 -26.91 -16.65
N SER A 28 -4.50 -27.79 -17.60
CA SER A 28 -4.83 -29.20 -17.41
C SER A 28 -3.67 -29.95 -16.75
N SER A 29 -3.70 -30.05 -15.41
CA SER A 29 -3.13 -31.21 -14.72
C SER A 29 -4.29 -32.00 -14.14
N SER A 30 -4.53 -33.18 -14.71
CA SER A 30 -5.60 -34.11 -14.36
C SER A 30 -5.35 -34.75 -12.99
N LYS A 31 -5.44 -33.96 -11.92
CA LYS A 31 -5.71 -34.50 -10.58
C LYS A 31 -7.20 -34.69 -10.48
N LYS A 32 -7.63 -35.93 -10.71
CA LYS A 32 -8.98 -36.47 -10.46
C LYS A 32 -9.64 -35.66 -9.35
N ALA A 33 -10.58 -34.78 -9.71
CA ALA A 33 -11.32 -33.98 -8.75
C ALA A 33 -12.04 -34.97 -7.83
N ARG A 34 -11.52 -35.14 -6.61
CA ARG A 34 -12.19 -35.95 -5.61
C ARG A 34 -13.55 -35.30 -5.41
N LYS A 35 -14.63 -36.03 -5.68
CA LYS A 35 -15.98 -35.57 -5.32
C LYS A 35 -15.89 -35.10 -3.87
N LEU A 36 -16.15 -33.82 -3.64
CA LEU A 36 -16.23 -33.28 -2.30
C LEU A 36 -17.38 -34.04 -1.63
N ASP A 37 -17.03 -34.98 -0.76
CA ASP A 37 -18.00 -35.67 0.07
C ASP A 37 -18.68 -34.60 0.90
N VAL A 38 -19.96 -34.37 0.61
CA VAL A 38 -20.82 -33.39 1.33
C VAL A 38 -20.96 -33.76 2.81
N THR A 39 -20.55 -34.99 3.17
CA THR A 39 -20.47 -35.54 4.52
C THR A 39 -19.14 -35.23 5.24
N ASP A 40 -18.14 -34.64 4.57
CA ASP A 40 -16.88 -34.25 5.22
C ASP A 40 -17.16 -33.10 6.20
N LYS A 41 -17.00 -33.39 7.49
CA LYS A 41 -17.19 -32.46 8.60
C LYS A 41 -16.32 -31.20 8.45
N ARG A 42 -15.17 -31.28 7.79
CA ARG A 42 -14.33 -30.10 7.52
C ARG A 42 -14.96 -29.18 6.49
N VAL A 43 -15.56 -29.72 5.44
CA VAL A 43 -16.27 -28.92 4.42
C VAL A 43 -17.52 -28.31 5.03
N ALA A 44 -18.21 -29.04 5.92
CA ALA A 44 -19.32 -28.50 6.69
C ALA A 44 -18.89 -27.39 7.65
N ALA A 45 -17.79 -27.55 8.40
CA ALA A 45 -17.26 -26.52 9.30
C ALA A 45 -16.75 -25.29 8.54
N ILE A 46 -16.07 -25.47 7.39
CA ILE A 46 -15.68 -24.35 6.52
C ILE A 46 -16.93 -23.65 5.97
N ARG A 47 -17.96 -24.40 5.56
CA ARG A 47 -19.23 -23.83 5.11
C ARG A 47 -19.92 -23.06 6.24
N ASP A 48 -19.91 -23.58 7.45
CA ASP A 48 -20.50 -22.94 8.62
C ASP A 48 -19.70 -21.70 9.05
N ILE A 49 -18.37 -21.74 9.04
CA ILE A 49 -17.55 -20.56 9.36
C ILE A 49 -17.73 -19.45 8.30
N LEU A 50 -17.79 -19.81 7.02
CA LEU A 50 -17.84 -18.84 5.92
C LEU A 50 -19.26 -18.38 5.59
N TYR A 51 -20.26 -19.23 5.83
CA TYR A 51 -21.65 -19.03 5.40
C TYR A 51 -22.67 -19.35 6.49
N ALA A 52 -22.28 -19.49 7.77
CA ALA A 52 -23.26 -19.43 8.84
C ALA A 52 -24.07 -18.15 8.64
N GLU A 53 -25.38 -18.29 8.57
CA GLU A 53 -26.28 -17.18 8.80
C GLU A 53 -25.88 -16.62 10.15
N THR A 54 -25.20 -15.47 10.15
CA THR A 54 -24.78 -14.78 11.36
C THR A 54 -26.05 -14.43 12.11
N THR A 55 -26.51 -15.34 12.97
CA THR A 55 -27.52 -15.01 13.96
C THR A 55 -26.90 -13.86 14.73
N LYS A 56 -27.50 -12.68 14.59
CA LYS A 56 -27.12 -11.52 15.37
C LYS A 56 -26.98 -12.04 16.81
N PRO A 57 -25.84 -11.85 17.49
CA PRO A 57 -25.64 -12.45 18.81
C PRO A 57 -26.85 -12.12 19.68
N THR A 58 -27.62 -13.14 20.06
CA THR A 58 -28.89 -13.01 20.79
C THR A 58 -28.72 -12.24 22.09
N HIS A 59 -27.50 -12.14 22.59
CA HIS A 59 -27.14 -11.31 23.72
C HIS A 59 -25.83 -10.58 23.40
N MET A 60 -25.92 -9.27 23.12
CA MET A 60 -24.71 -8.45 23.14
C MET A 60 -24.09 -8.53 24.54
N PRO A 61 -22.76 -8.69 24.67
CA PRO A 61 -22.13 -8.74 25.97
C PRO A 61 -22.51 -7.48 26.76
N HIS A 62 -23.03 -7.72 27.96
CA HIS A 62 -23.59 -6.75 28.89
C HIS A 62 -22.46 -5.88 29.45
N GLY A 63 -21.94 -4.97 28.63
CA GLY A 63 -20.88 -4.02 28.99
C GLY A 63 -21.21 -2.57 28.65
N LEU A 64 -22.34 -2.32 27.96
CA LEU A 64 -22.93 -0.99 27.91
C LEU A 64 -23.70 -0.78 29.22
N PRO A 65 -23.45 0.33 29.93
CA PRO A 65 -24.11 0.59 31.20
C PRO A 65 -25.64 0.53 31.02
N PRO A 66 -26.36 -0.12 31.95
CA PRO A 66 -27.81 -0.23 31.86
C PRO A 66 -28.40 1.18 32.07
N GLN A 67 -29.31 1.58 31.17
CA GLN A 67 -30.08 2.84 31.19
C GLN A 67 -29.37 4.13 30.74
N MET A 68 -28.74 4.14 29.56
CA MET A 68 -28.73 5.37 28.77
C MET A 68 -29.88 5.30 27.77
N ASP A 69 -30.82 6.24 27.87
CA ASP A 69 -31.92 6.34 26.91
C ASP A 69 -31.36 6.36 25.48
N VAL A 70 -31.92 5.53 24.60
CA VAL A 70 -31.51 5.44 23.19
C VAL A 70 -31.55 6.82 22.49
N ALA A 71 -32.38 7.73 23.00
CA ALA A 71 -32.46 9.13 22.59
C ALA A 71 -31.18 9.93 22.84
N HIS A 72 -30.39 9.61 23.88
CA HIS A 72 -29.11 10.26 24.20
C HIS A 72 -27.91 9.57 23.55
N ILE A 73 -27.99 8.26 23.27
CA ILE A 73 -26.89 7.51 22.65
C ILE A 73 -26.66 7.92 21.18
N LYS A 74 -27.75 8.09 20.41
CA LYS A 74 -27.68 8.50 19.00
C LYS A 74 -26.92 9.82 18.79
N PRO A 75 -27.26 10.94 19.47
CA PRO A 75 -26.55 12.20 19.30
C PRO A 75 -25.10 12.13 19.82
N VAL A 76 -24.80 11.35 20.86
CA VAL A 76 -23.43 11.15 21.35
C VAL A 76 -22.59 10.42 20.30
N LYS A 77 -23.09 9.32 19.74
CA LYS A 77 -22.44 8.57 18.66
C LYS A 77 -22.16 9.47 17.45
N ASP A 78 -23.17 10.23 16.99
CA ASP A 78 -23.03 11.14 15.86
C ASP A 78 -21.99 12.24 16.12
N THR A 79 -21.88 12.68 17.38
CA THR A 79 -20.89 13.68 17.78
C THR A 79 -19.48 13.10 17.79
N ILE A 80 -19.30 11.88 18.32
CA ILE A 80 -18.01 11.17 18.28
C ILE A 80 -17.56 10.94 16.83
N GLU A 81 -18.47 10.48 15.96
CA GLU A 81 -18.17 10.22 14.55
C GLU A 81 -17.80 11.51 13.80
N ARG A 82 -18.54 12.61 14.03
CA ARG A 82 -18.19 13.93 13.46
C ARG A 82 -16.85 14.44 13.96
N ALA A 83 -16.57 14.35 15.26
CA ALA A 83 -15.29 14.77 15.82
C ALA A 83 -14.11 13.97 15.25
N TRP A 84 -14.28 12.65 15.09
CA TRP A 84 -13.28 11.79 14.45
C TRP A 84 -13.05 12.16 12.98
N ALA A 85 -14.13 12.44 12.23
CA ALA A 85 -14.03 12.86 10.84
C ALA A 85 -13.26 14.18 10.69
N VAL A 86 -13.52 15.16 11.56
CA VAL A 86 -12.76 16.42 11.60
C VAL A 86 -11.29 16.17 11.90
N LYS A 87 -10.98 15.38 12.94
CA LYS A 87 -9.59 15.03 13.28
C LYS A 87 -8.85 14.38 12.10
N LYS A 88 -9.49 13.46 11.38
CA LYS A 88 -8.89 12.80 10.22
C LYS A 88 -8.65 13.75 9.05
N MET A 89 -9.55 14.71 8.84
CA MET A 89 -9.37 15.78 7.86
C MET A 89 -8.17 16.66 8.23
N ASP A 90 -8.05 17.05 9.50
CA ASP A 90 -6.92 17.86 9.99
C ASP A 90 -5.59 17.11 9.86
N GLU A 91 -5.52 15.83 10.25
CA GLU A 91 -4.35 14.97 10.06
C GLU A 91 -3.92 14.93 8.58
N LYS A 92 -4.88 14.74 7.67
CA LYS A 92 -4.63 14.74 6.23
C LYS A 92 -4.10 16.09 5.75
N HIS A 93 -4.71 17.19 6.18
CA HIS A 93 -4.28 18.53 5.81
C HIS A 93 -2.86 18.83 6.31
N ALA A 94 -2.55 18.48 7.56
CA ALA A 94 -1.21 18.63 8.12
C ALA A 94 -0.16 17.85 7.31
N ILE A 95 -0.46 16.63 6.87
CA ILE A 95 0.43 15.85 6.00
C ILE A 95 0.64 16.56 4.65
N VAL A 96 -0.44 17.02 4.01
CA VAL A 96 -0.36 17.72 2.72
C VAL A 96 0.43 19.02 2.82
N ASP A 97 0.21 19.79 3.87
CA ASP A 97 0.93 21.03 4.14
C ASP A 97 2.42 20.78 4.37
N GLU A 98 2.77 19.74 5.13
CA GLU A 98 4.17 19.37 5.34
C GLU A 98 4.85 18.91 4.04
N VAL A 99 4.16 18.11 3.22
CA VAL A 99 4.66 17.72 1.89
C VAL A 99 4.86 18.95 1.00
N LYS A 100 3.91 19.90 1.01
CA LYS A 100 4.02 21.15 0.26
C LYS A 100 5.23 21.96 0.74
N ARG A 101 5.44 22.10 2.05
CA ARG A 101 6.61 22.79 2.61
C ARG A 101 7.91 22.15 2.13
N LYS A 102 8.06 20.84 2.26
CA LYS A 102 9.23 20.08 1.78
C LYS A 102 9.46 20.29 0.28
N TYR A 103 8.41 20.20 -0.53
CA TYR A 103 8.50 20.42 -1.97
C TYR A 103 8.95 21.85 -2.32
N THR A 104 8.39 22.86 -1.65
CA THR A 104 8.80 24.26 -1.89
C THR A 104 10.25 24.51 -1.49
N ALA A 105 10.72 23.92 -0.39
CA ALA A 105 12.11 24.02 0.04
C ALA A 105 13.06 23.32 -0.96
N MET A 106 12.72 22.10 -1.39
CA MET A 106 13.46 21.35 -2.41
C MET A 106 13.54 22.12 -3.73
N ARG A 107 12.42 22.70 -4.17
CA ARG A 107 12.37 23.51 -5.40
C ARG A 107 13.28 24.73 -5.32
N LYS A 108 13.21 25.50 -4.22
CA LYS A 108 14.10 26.65 -4.00
C LYS A 108 15.58 26.24 -4.01
N ALA A 109 15.91 25.11 -3.39
CA ALA A 109 17.28 24.59 -3.39
C ALA A 109 17.75 24.19 -4.80
N MET A 110 16.89 23.56 -5.62
CA MET A 110 17.21 23.21 -7.00
C MET A 110 17.36 24.45 -7.91
N GLU A 111 16.51 25.47 -7.72
CA GLU A 111 16.62 26.76 -8.43
C GLU A 111 17.95 27.46 -8.08
N ALA A 112 18.34 27.46 -6.80
CA ALA A 112 19.65 27.97 -6.37
C ALA A 112 20.82 27.17 -6.96
N LEU A 113 20.75 25.84 -6.96
CA LEU A 113 21.78 24.98 -7.53
C LEU A 113 21.96 25.24 -9.03
N GLN A 114 20.86 25.39 -9.77
CA GLN A 114 20.89 25.70 -11.20
C GLN A 114 21.61 27.02 -11.49
N SER A 115 21.45 28.03 -10.63
CA SER A 115 22.13 29.32 -10.80
C SER A 115 23.63 29.27 -10.49
N ILE A 116 24.06 28.35 -9.63
CA ILE A 116 25.46 28.23 -9.18
C ILE A 116 26.24 27.29 -10.12
N ASP A 117 25.72 26.09 -10.39
CA ASP A 117 26.38 25.08 -11.22
C ASP A 117 25.37 24.22 -11.99
N SER A 118 25.33 24.43 -13.31
CA SER A 118 24.50 23.68 -14.25
C SER A 118 24.83 22.19 -14.31
N ARG A 119 26.10 21.79 -14.17
CA ARG A 119 26.52 20.39 -14.26
C ARG A 119 26.04 19.58 -13.06
N LEU A 120 26.13 20.16 -11.86
CA LEU A 120 25.61 19.51 -10.66
C LEU A 120 24.09 19.41 -10.69
N PHE A 121 23.41 20.43 -11.21
CA PHE A 121 21.97 20.41 -11.40
C PHE A 121 21.53 19.28 -12.35
N GLU A 122 22.19 19.12 -13.50
CA GLU A 122 21.92 18.03 -14.43
C GLU A 122 22.12 16.65 -13.80
N GLY A 123 23.20 16.47 -13.05
CA GLY A 123 23.46 15.22 -12.31
C GLY A 123 22.39 14.91 -11.25
N ALA A 124 21.95 15.91 -10.50
CA ALA A 124 20.88 15.75 -9.52
C ALA A 124 19.54 15.36 -10.16
N VAL A 125 19.19 15.95 -11.30
CA VAL A 125 17.96 15.62 -12.05
C VAL A 125 18.05 14.21 -12.64
N ALA A 126 19.19 13.82 -13.19
CA ALA A 126 19.42 12.49 -13.74
C ALA A 126 19.27 11.38 -12.68
N ASN A 127 19.82 11.58 -11.48
CA ASN A 127 19.68 10.63 -10.37
C ASN A 127 18.23 10.52 -9.88
N ASN A 128 17.49 11.64 -9.81
CA ASN A 128 16.05 11.64 -9.47
C ASN A 128 15.19 10.88 -10.50
N ARG A 129 15.64 10.75 -11.75
CA ARG A 129 14.89 10.05 -12.80
C ARG A 129 14.84 8.54 -12.57
N ILE A 130 15.90 7.98 -12.00
CA ILE A 130 15.96 6.56 -11.56
C ILE A 130 14.87 6.27 -10.52
N GLU A 131 14.52 7.26 -9.68
CA GLU A 131 13.52 7.13 -8.62
C GLU A 131 12.06 7.05 -9.10
N ARG A 132 11.78 7.48 -10.34
CA ARG A 132 10.40 7.54 -10.89
C ARG A 132 10.05 6.34 -11.77
N GLY A 133 10.99 5.45 -12.04
CA GLY A 133 10.79 4.24 -12.83
C GLY A 133 10.15 3.11 -12.02
N THR A 134 8.88 2.84 -12.33
CA THR A 134 8.20 1.53 -12.17
C THR A 134 7.99 0.97 -10.75
N ASN A 135 6.83 1.29 -10.15
CA ASN A 135 6.15 0.45 -9.15
C ASN A 135 4.97 -0.35 -9.77
N LEU A 136 4.97 -0.56 -11.09
CA LEU A 136 3.99 -1.40 -11.77
C LEU A 136 4.69 -2.71 -12.20
N HIS A 137 4.45 -3.75 -11.41
CA HIS A 137 4.65 -5.18 -11.70
C HIS A 137 6.04 -5.82 -11.49
N PRO A 138 6.21 -6.74 -10.51
CA PRO A 138 7.29 -7.73 -10.52
C PRO A 138 6.83 -8.97 -11.30
N ALA A 139 6.95 -8.97 -12.63
CA ALA A 139 6.83 -10.21 -13.39
C ALA A 139 8.16 -10.55 -14.08
N THR A 140 8.80 -11.58 -13.54
CA THR A 140 9.47 -12.64 -14.30
C THR A 140 10.41 -12.18 -15.43
N SER A 141 11.60 -11.72 -15.08
CA SER A 141 12.75 -11.85 -15.98
C SER A 141 13.42 -13.22 -15.74
N THR A 142 12.86 -14.26 -16.35
CA THR A 142 13.55 -15.53 -16.60
C THR A 142 14.56 -15.27 -17.72
N PRO A 143 15.85 -15.61 -17.58
CA PRO A 143 16.82 -15.45 -18.65
C PRO A 143 16.81 -16.70 -19.54
N ASP A 144 15.94 -16.73 -20.55
CA ASP A 144 16.06 -17.70 -21.64
C ASP A 144 16.53 -16.98 -22.91
N ASN A 145 17.75 -17.33 -23.32
CA ASN A 145 18.42 -16.95 -24.57
C ASN A 145 17.55 -17.23 -25.80
N THR A 146 17.63 -16.37 -26.84
CA THR A 146 17.92 -16.74 -28.26
C THR A 146 17.56 -15.59 -29.23
N THR A 147 18.61 -14.90 -29.69
CA THR A 147 18.87 -14.37 -31.05
C THR A 147 18.31 -13.01 -31.54
N ALA A 148 19.30 -12.14 -31.81
CA ALA A 148 19.46 -11.12 -32.86
C ALA A 148 18.73 -9.76 -32.80
N GLU A 149 19.60 -8.72 -32.80
CA GLU A 149 19.44 -7.37 -33.37
C GLU A 149 18.23 -6.53 -32.90
N GLY A 150 18.45 -5.66 -31.91
CA GLY A 150 17.49 -4.60 -31.55
C GLY A 150 17.79 -3.99 -30.18
N ASP A 151 18.37 -2.79 -30.20
CA ASP A 151 18.48 -1.81 -29.12
C ASP A 151 18.81 -2.31 -27.71
N ALA A 152 20.07 -2.07 -27.30
CA ALA A 152 20.56 -2.22 -25.94
C ALA A 152 19.85 -1.25 -24.97
N GLN A 153 18.61 -1.55 -24.61
CA GLN A 153 17.94 -0.93 -23.49
C GLN A 153 18.57 -1.51 -22.21
N SER A 154 19.57 -0.81 -21.67
CA SER A 154 20.17 -1.14 -20.37
C SER A 154 19.06 -1.36 -19.33
N PRO A 155 19.13 -2.41 -18.48
CA PRO A 155 18.15 -2.62 -17.42
C PRO A 155 18.15 -1.38 -16.51
N GLN A 156 17.06 -0.62 -16.56
CA GLN A 156 16.90 0.59 -15.76
C GLN A 156 16.94 0.18 -14.29
N PRO A 157 17.83 0.77 -13.46
CA PRO A 157 17.88 0.43 -12.04
C PRO A 157 16.53 0.77 -11.40
N VAL A 158 15.79 -0.25 -10.96
CA VAL A 158 14.55 -0.04 -10.22
C VAL A 158 14.93 0.50 -8.84
N LEU A 159 14.51 1.72 -8.51
CA LEU A 159 14.67 2.24 -7.15
C LEU A 159 13.76 1.45 -6.20
N VAL A 160 14.35 0.57 -5.40
CA VAL A 160 13.64 -0.20 -4.37
C VAL A 160 14.04 0.36 -3.00
N PHE A 161 13.06 0.71 -2.17
CA PHE A 161 13.32 1.04 -0.77
C PHE A 161 14.17 -0.08 -0.14
N PRO A 162 15.24 0.25 0.62
CA PRO A 162 16.10 -0.78 1.19
C PRO A 162 15.27 -1.78 2.00
N ARG A 163 15.41 -3.09 1.74
CA ARG A 163 14.67 -4.14 2.47
C ARG A 163 14.91 -4.12 3.99
N ARG A 164 15.99 -3.46 4.43
CA ARG A 164 16.33 -3.25 5.84
C ARG A 164 15.56 -2.09 6.48
N LEU A 165 14.94 -1.20 5.70
CA LEU A 165 14.01 -0.19 6.18
C LEU A 165 12.70 -0.89 6.57
N ARG A 166 12.46 -1.04 7.87
CA ARG A 166 11.32 -1.78 8.41
C ARG A 166 10.13 -0.85 8.65
N VAL A 167 8.94 -1.42 8.55
CA VAL A 167 7.71 -0.78 9.05
C VAL A 167 7.81 -0.68 10.57
N PRO A 168 7.47 0.47 11.18
CA PRO A 168 7.42 0.62 12.63
C PRO A 168 6.56 -0.46 13.29
N THR A 169 6.99 -0.97 14.44
CA THR A 169 6.27 -1.94 15.26
C THR A 169 5.82 -1.31 16.57
N GLU A 170 4.68 -1.72 17.10
CA GLU A 170 4.13 -1.22 18.39
C GLU A 170 5.11 -1.42 19.55
N THR A 171 5.68 -2.64 19.65
CA THR A 171 6.73 -2.95 20.63
C THR A 171 8.08 -2.98 19.92
N PRO A 172 9.11 -2.28 20.44
CA PRO A 172 10.44 -2.32 19.85
C PRO A 172 11.08 -3.72 20.05
N PRO A 173 11.97 -4.15 19.14
CA PRO A 173 12.68 -5.41 19.30
C PRO A 173 13.67 -5.34 20.48
N ILE A 174 13.88 -6.48 21.17
CA ILE A 174 14.81 -6.62 22.32
C ILE A 174 16.20 -6.06 21.99
N LYS A 175 16.68 -6.31 20.77
CA LYS A 175 17.86 -5.65 20.20
C LYS A 175 17.37 -4.50 19.32
N GLY A 176 17.18 -3.32 19.92
CA GLY A 176 16.55 -2.15 19.28
C GLY A 176 17.21 -1.71 17.96
N TRP A 177 18.54 -1.58 17.98
CA TRP A 177 19.34 -1.18 16.81
C TRP A 177 20.55 -2.10 16.58
N LYS A 178 20.89 -2.36 15.32
CA LYS A 178 22.07 -3.16 14.94
C LYS A 178 23.25 -2.25 14.62
N TYR A 179 24.13 -2.02 15.59
CA TYR A 179 25.31 -1.15 15.43
C TYR A 179 26.43 -1.77 14.57
N GLN A 180 26.51 -3.09 14.49
CA GLN A 180 27.56 -3.81 13.75
C GLN A 180 27.16 -4.05 12.29
N LEU A 181 26.74 -3.01 11.58
CA LEU A 181 26.34 -3.13 10.18
C LEU A 181 27.59 -3.11 9.28
N THR A 182 28.16 -4.27 8.97
CA THR A 182 29.26 -4.38 7.99
C THR A 182 28.72 -4.32 6.56
N ALA A 183 29.44 -3.63 5.67
CA ALA A 183 29.16 -3.69 4.24
C ALA A 183 29.30 -5.15 3.76
N PRO A 184 28.49 -5.61 2.79
CA PRO A 184 28.73 -6.92 2.19
C PRO A 184 30.14 -6.93 1.59
N GLU A 185 31.01 -7.79 2.10
CA GLU A 185 32.34 -8.05 1.56
C GLU A 185 32.17 -8.35 0.06
N SER A 186 32.83 -7.59 -0.82
CA SER A 186 32.85 -7.89 -2.25
C SER A 186 33.61 -9.20 -2.42
N ASN A 187 32.90 -10.33 -2.55
CA ASN A 187 33.50 -11.64 -2.82
C ASN A 187 34.41 -11.56 -4.05
N SER A 188 35.71 -11.37 -3.83
CA SER A 188 36.78 -11.46 -4.82
C SER A 188 37.41 -12.86 -4.81
N ASP A 189 36.61 -13.90 -4.57
CA ASP A 189 37.08 -15.29 -4.64
C ASP A 189 36.96 -15.80 -6.08
N GLY A 190 37.77 -15.21 -6.96
CA GLY A 190 38.17 -15.82 -8.23
C GLY A 190 39.19 -16.92 -7.94
N LYS A 191 38.73 -18.06 -7.41
CA LYS A 191 39.58 -19.25 -7.28
C LYS A 191 39.57 -19.99 -8.62
N SER A 192 40.55 -19.65 -9.46
CA SER A 192 40.95 -20.48 -10.60
C SER A 192 41.23 -21.90 -10.10
N ALA A 193 40.51 -22.86 -10.67
CA ALA A 193 40.89 -24.26 -10.70
C ALA A 193 41.03 -24.65 -12.17
#